data_AF-A0A933N2B1-F1
#
_entry.id   AF-A0A933N2B1-F1
#
_cell.length_a   1.000
_cell.length_b   1.000
_cell.length_c   1.000
_cell.angle_alpha   90.00
_cell.angle_beta   90.00
_cell.angle_gamma   90.00
#
_symmetry.space_group_name_H-M   'P 1'
#
loop_
_entity.id
_entity.type
_entity.pdbx_description
1 polymer ?
#
loop_
_entity_poly.entity_id
_entity_poly.type
_entity_poly.pdbx_seq_one_letter_code
_entity_poly.pdbx_strand_id
1 'polypeptide(L)' 'MTAIVRNNRCNLSIEKLVLDAAQEGLPCLSRPFAALGAGIGVPEAEVLRILKAYKKKGVIRRIGGSFETR' A
#
# COMPACT_ATOMS: atom_id res chain seq x y z
N MET A 1 7.34 -15.99 -11.74
CA MET A 1 7.80 -14.73 -11.11
C MET A 1 7.19 -13.56 -11.86
N THR A 2 5.88 -13.32 -11.74
CA THR A 2 5.27 -12.07 -12.22
C THR A 2 3.84 -11.98 -11.69
N ALA A 3 3.61 -11.05 -10.76
CA ALA A 3 2.26 -10.70 -10.33
C ALA A 3 1.61 -9.90 -11.46
N ILE A 4 0.58 -10.49 -12.07
CA ILE A 4 -0.33 -9.80 -12.97
C ILE A 4 -1.27 -8.97 -12.09
N VAL A 5 -0.95 -7.69 -11.92
CA VAL A 5 -1.98 -6.65 -11.70
C VAL A 5 -1.67 -5.52 -12.66
N ARG A 6 -2.09 -5.71 -13.91
CA ARG A 6 -2.39 -4.60 -14.81
C ARG A 6 -3.83 -4.21 -14.55
N ASN A 7 -4.09 -3.05 -13.93
CA ASN A 7 -5.33 -2.34 -14.24
C ASN A 7 -5.33 -0.85 -13.82
N ASN A 8 -5.66 -0.03 -14.82
CA ASN A 8 -6.39 1.23 -14.73
C ASN A 8 -5.65 2.53 -14.34
N ARG A 9 -5.05 3.10 -15.39
CA ARG A 9 -5.22 4.46 -15.94
C ARG A 9 -5.75 5.55 -15.01
N CYS A 10 -4.92 6.59 -14.89
CA CYS A 10 -5.29 8.01 -14.89
C CYS A 10 -6.17 8.52 -13.74
N ASN A 11 -5.58 8.62 -12.54
CA ASN A 11 -5.80 9.74 -11.61
C ASN A 11 -4.61 9.75 -10.63
N LEU A 12 -3.64 10.67 -10.79
CA LEU A 12 -2.44 10.76 -9.94
C LEU A 12 -2.78 11.41 -8.59
N SER A 13 -3.68 10.80 -7.82
CA SER A 13 -3.91 11.19 -6.44
C SER A 13 -2.91 10.48 -5.54
N ILE A 14 -2.44 11.17 -4.49
CA ILE A 14 -1.54 10.59 -3.47
C ILE A 14 -2.13 9.30 -2.89
N GLU A 15 -3.46 9.21 -2.79
CA GLU A 15 -4.13 7.99 -2.32
C GLU A 15 -3.88 6.79 -3.22
N LYS A 16 -3.87 6.98 -4.55
CA LYS A 16 -3.61 5.89 -5.49
C LYS A 16 -2.17 5.41 -5.37
N LEU A 17 -1.20 6.32 -5.25
CA LEU A 17 0.21 5.97 -5.08
C LEU A 17 0.42 5.14 -3.80
N VAL A 18 -0.21 5.52 -2.69
CA VAL A 18 -0.15 4.77 -1.43
C VAL A 18 -0.76 3.38 -1.58
N LEU A 19 -1.91 3.26 -2.26
CA LEU A 19 -2.58 1.98 -2.46
C LEU A 19 -1.79 1.05 -3.38
N ASP A 20 -1.27 1.55 -4.51
CA ASP A 20 -0.41 0.79 -5.43
C ASP A 20 0.85 0.28 -4.70
N ALA A 21 1.56 1.16 -3.98
CA ALA A 21 2.75 0.76 -3.24
C ALA A 21 2.44 -0.25 -2.11
N ALA A 22 1.28 -0.14 -1.45
CA ALA A 22 0.85 -1.12 -0.47
C ALA A 22 0.47 -2.49 -1.09
N GLN A 23 0.07 -2.51 -2.36
CA GLN A 23 -0.22 -3.74 -3.11
C GLN A 23 1.05 -4.45 -3.58
N GLU A 24 2.11 -3.71 -3.92
CA GLU A 24 3.43 -4.29 -4.24
C GLU A 24 4.04 -5.02 -3.04
N GLY A 25 3.77 -4.50 -1.84
CA GLY A 25 4.11 -5.17 -0.58
C GLY A 25 4.73 -4.21 0.43
N LEU A 26 4.78 -4.64 1.68
CA LEU A 26 5.43 -3.90 2.75
C LEU A 26 6.81 -4.49 3.02
N PRO A 27 7.89 -3.68 3.02
CA PRO A 27 9.22 -4.18 3.35
C PRO A 27 9.27 -4.59 4.83
N CYS A 28 10.02 -5.65 5.15
CA CYS A 28 10.22 -6.12 6.52
C CYS A 28 11.22 -5.24 7.29
N LEU A 29 10.83 -3.98 7.53
CA LEU A 29 11.61 -2.99 8.27
C LEU A 29 10.85 -2.56 9.54
N SER A 30 11.54 -1.91 10.48
CA SER A 30 10.92 -1.40 11.72
C SER A 30 9.80 -0.37 11.47
N ARG A 31 9.88 0.37 10.36
CA ARG A 31 8.87 1.37 9.95
C ARG A 31 8.49 1.18 8.47
N PRO A 32 7.67 0.16 8.15
CA PRO A 32 7.36 -0.19 6.77
C PRO A 32 6.57 0.89 6.05
N PHE A 33 5.67 1.60 6.76
CA PHE A 33 4.88 2.69 6.18
C PHE A 33 5.71 3.96 5.92
N ALA A 34 6.74 4.21 6.73
CA ALA A 34 7.69 5.29 6.47
C ALA A 34 8.53 5.00 5.23
N ALA A 35 9.00 3.76 5.05
CA ALA A 35 9.73 3.34 3.87
C ALA A 35 8.87 3.44 2.60
N LEU A 36 7.60 3.02 2.70
CA LEU A 36 6.63 3.15 1.61
C LEU A 36 6.40 4.61 1.24
N GLY A 37 6.18 5.48 2.24
CA GLY A 37 6.02 6.92 2.04
C GLY A 37 7.25 7.59 1.43
N ALA A 38 8.45 7.22 1.88
CA ALA A 38 9.71 7.74 1.34
C ALA A 38 9.88 7.45 -0.16
N GLY A 39 9.44 6.29 -0.63
CA GLY A 39 9.49 5.92 -2.06
C GLY A 39 8.58 6.77 -2.96
N ILE A 40 7.53 7.37 -2.40
CA ILE A 40 6.54 8.18 -3.13
C ILE A 40 6.53 9.66 -2.72
N GLY A 41 7.44 10.08 -1.83
CA GLY A 41 7.53 11.47 -1.34
C GLY A 41 6.44 11.89 -0.35
N VAL A 42 5.86 10.95 0.39
CA VAL A 42 4.72 11.18 1.31
C VAL A 42 5.13 10.85 2.74
N PRO A 43 4.79 11.69 3.73
CA PRO A 43 5.12 11.40 5.12
C PRO A 43 4.32 10.19 5.64
N GLU A 44 4.91 9.42 6.56
CA GLU A 44 4.29 8.21 7.12
C GLU A 44 2.89 8.45 7.69
N ALA A 45 2.68 9.60 8.35
CA ALA A 45 1.39 9.96 8.92
C ALA A 45 0.28 10.03 7.86
N GLU A 46 0.62 10.52 6.68
CA GLU A 46 -0.31 10.66 5.56
C GLU A 46 -0.60 9.31 4.90
N VAL A 47 0.44 8.48 4.73
CA VAL A 47 0.30 7.07 4.31
C VAL A 47 -0.67 6.33 5.23
N LEU A 48 -0.46 6.42 6.54
CA LEU A 48 -1.31 5.78 7.54
C LEU A 48 -2.73 6.34 7.53
N ARG A 49 -2.90 7.66 7.36
CA ARG A 49 -4.22 8.31 7.27
C ARG A 49 -5.02 7.75 6.10
N ILE A 50 -4.40 7.65 4.93
CA ILE A 50 -5.01 7.11 3.71
C ILE A 50 -5.37 5.63 3.90
N LEU A 51 -4.41 4.80 4.34
CA LEU A 51 -4.66 3.37 4.54
C LEU A 51 -5.79 3.12 5.54
N LYS A 52 -5.85 3.87 6.65
CA LYS A 52 -6.95 3.80 7.62
C LYS A 52 -8.28 4.21 7.01
N ALA A 53 -8.32 5.29 6.23
CA ALA A 53 -9.54 5.75 5.56
C ALA A 53 -10.07 4.71 4.57
N TYR A 54 -9.20 4.12 3.75
CA TYR A 54 -9.58 3.10 2.75
C TYR A 54 -9.92 1.75 3.37
N LYS A 55 -9.31 1.39 4.51
CA LYS A 55 -9.74 0.26 5.35
C LYS A 55 -11.15 0.49 5.88
N LYS A 56 -11.47 1.70 6.38
CA LYS A 56 -12.81 2.05 6.86
C LYS A 56 -13.87 2.07 5.74
N LYS A 57 -13.48 2.47 4.52
CA LYS A 57 -14.33 2.43 3.33
C LYS A 57 -14.57 1.01 2.79
N GLY A 58 -13.91 -0.01 3.34
CA GLY A 58 -14.04 -1.41 2.88
C GLY A 58 -13.33 -1.72 1.56
N VAL A 59 -12.50 -0.80 1.04
CA VAL A 59 -11.72 -1.01 -0.19
C VAL A 59 -10.57 -1.98 0.07
N ILE A 60 -9.91 -1.85 1.23
CA ILE A 60 -8.83 -2.75 1.65
C ILE A 60 -9.43 -3.89 2.47
N ARG A 61 -9.49 -5.09 1.89
CA ARG A 61 -10.00 -6.30 2.57
C ARG A 61 -9.07 -6.80 3.68
N ARG A 62 -7.76 -6.82 3.43
CA ARG A 62 -6.75 -7.33 4.39
C ARG A 62 -5.39 -6.69 4.15
N ILE A 63 -4.68 -6.36 5.22
CA ILE A 63 -3.25 -6.04 5.23
C ILE A 63 -2.59 -7.01 6.19
N GLY A 64 -1.70 -7.86 5.70
CA GLY A 64 -1.02 -8.87 6.49
C GLY A 64 -0.20 -9.82 5.62
N GLY A 65 0.75 -10.53 6.22
CA GLY A 65 1.54 -11.54 5.53
C GLY A 65 0.67 -12.69 5.02
N SER A 66 0.83 -13.06 3.75
CA SER A 66 0.34 -14.32 3.23
C SER A 66 1.40 -15.38 3.53
N PHE A 67 1.18 -16.15 4.60
CA PHE A 67 2.03 -17.28 4.96
C PHE A 67 1.46 -18.51 4.26
N GLU A 68 2.16 -19.02 3.25
CA GLU A 68 1.82 -20.28 2.61
C GLU A 68 2.38 -21.42 3.47
N THR A 69 1.49 -22.23 4.06
CA THR A 69 1.87 -23.43 4.80
C THR A 69 2.18 -24.53 3.79
N ARG A 70 3.45 -24.94 3.71
CA ARG A 70 3.88 -26.08 2.89
C ARG A 70 3.83 -27.38 3.69
#